data_AF-A0A0P0FFD5-F1
#
_entry.id   AF-A0A0P0FFD5-F1
#
_cell.length_a   1.000
_cell.length_b   1.000
_cell.length_c   1.000
_cell.angle_alpha   90.00
_cell.angle_beta   90.00
_cell.angle_gamma   90.00
#
_symmetry.space_group_name_H-M   'P 1'
#
loop_
_entity.id
_entity.type
_entity.pdbx_description
1 polymer ?
#
loop_
_entity_poly.entity_id
_entity_poly.type
_entity_poly.pdbx_seq_one_letter_code
_entity_poly.pdbx_strand_id
1 'polypeptide(L)'
;MGISGVSASLFQATAAASVQAKPAMAKTGATDGSGPTPSTTHKVDLSNLASALKGDALDLFTNLPADDRMSLGKFVSSGALSADELNDALSSALKSGRKKAFWQTAKEDAEAGRSPDGAARQQSMKAISDRMESELESRRAAMYAPGMSPQDRLAALSKLSADLKDMQDSWDQLAGIGMPMKAYTLKGGDERFFATSKEQAAGQKFADLGFQSGSFDKVLSTLAKGFAQKYVSEEGKTEITIGPAIR
;
A
#
# COMPACT_ATOMS: atom_id res chain seq x y z
N MET A 1 -11.42 -28.60 -16.15
CA MET A 1 -12.10 -27.39 -16.68
C MET A 1 -11.53 -26.20 -15.95
N GLY A 2 -10.56 -25.52 -16.57
CA GLY A 2 -9.89 -24.34 -16.02
C GLY A 2 -10.46 -23.09 -16.67
N ILE A 3 -10.81 -22.08 -15.86
CA ILE A 3 -11.34 -20.81 -16.33
C ILE A 3 -10.33 -19.68 -16.10
N SER A 4 -10.06 -19.00 -17.20
CA SER A 4 -9.83 -17.55 -17.29
C SER A 4 -8.51 -16.98 -16.79
N GLY A 5 -7.52 -17.04 -17.68
CA GLY A 5 -6.49 -15.99 -17.77
C GLY A 5 -7.11 -14.71 -18.29
N VAL A 6 -7.06 -13.65 -17.47
CA VAL A 6 -7.38 -12.29 -17.90
C VAL A 6 -6.06 -11.61 -18.24
N SER A 7 -5.87 -11.42 -19.55
CA SER A 7 -4.80 -10.65 -20.16
C SER A 7 -4.83 -9.19 -19.70
N ALA A 8 -3.74 -8.72 -19.08
CA ALA A 8 -3.49 -7.30 -18.85
C ALA A 8 -2.60 -6.77 -19.98
N SER A 9 -3.20 -6.50 -21.14
CA SER A 9 -2.60 -5.72 -22.22
C SER A 9 -3.57 -4.63 -22.63
N LEU A 10 -3.49 -3.45 -22.00
CA LEU A 10 -3.98 -2.22 -22.61
C LEU A 10 -3.48 -0.97 -21.85
N PHE A 11 -2.27 -0.50 -22.14
CA PHE A 11 -1.94 0.93 -22.14
C PHE A 11 -0.76 1.15 -23.10
N GLN A 12 -1.07 1.18 -24.40
CA GLN A 12 -0.21 1.79 -25.41
C GLN A 12 -0.55 3.28 -25.42
N ALA A 13 0.30 4.11 -24.82
CA ALA A 13 0.31 5.54 -25.02
C ALA A 13 1.42 5.85 -26.03
N THR A 14 1.03 5.94 -27.30
CA THR A 14 1.84 6.45 -28.40
C THR A 14 1.96 7.97 -28.25
N ALA A 15 3.17 8.47 -28.04
CA ALA A 15 3.49 9.88 -28.27
C ALA A 15 4.76 9.93 -29.13
N ALA A 16 4.55 10.18 -30.42
CA ALA A 16 5.59 10.55 -31.35
C ALA A 16 6.00 12.01 -31.09
N ALA A 17 7.29 12.25 -30.91
CA ALA A 17 7.88 13.58 -31.08
C ALA A 17 9.29 13.42 -31.66
N SER A 18 9.37 13.70 -32.96
CA SER A 18 10.58 13.88 -33.74
C SER A 18 11.21 15.23 -33.40
N VAL A 19 12.47 15.27 -32.97
CA VAL A 19 13.34 16.46 -33.10
C VAL A 19 14.78 16.02 -33.40
N GLN A 20 15.05 15.94 -34.71
CA GLN A 20 16.19 16.51 -35.42
C GLN A 20 17.53 16.67 -34.67
N ALA A 21 18.49 15.82 -35.05
CA ALA A 21 19.91 16.03 -34.85
C ALA A 21 20.43 17.25 -35.63
N LYS A 22 21.31 18.04 -35.00
CA LYS A 22 22.27 18.90 -35.70
C LYS A 22 23.63 18.85 -34.98
N PRO A 23 24.74 18.53 -35.69
CA PRO A 23 26.07 18.47 -35.10
C PRO A 23 26.70 19.86 -35.04
N ALA A 24 27.37 20.19 -33.94
CA ALA A 24 28.23 21.37 -33.83
C ALA A 24 29.70 20.95 -33.83
N MET A 25 30.27 21.09 -35.02
CA MET A 25 31.66 21.38 -35.39
C MET A 25 32.73 21.42 -34.30
N ALA A 26 33.75 20.58 -34.48
CA ALA A 26 35.07 20.68 -33.87
C ALA A 26 35.80 21.95 -34.35
N LYS A 27 36.57 22.58 -33.45
CA LYS A 27 37.77 23.35 -33.83
C LYS A 27 38.87 23.13 -32.79
N THR A 28 40.01 22.72 -33.32
CA THR A 28 41.28 22.32 -32.70
C THR A 28 42.02 23.46 -31.99
N GLY A 29 42.84 23.08 -31.00
CA GLY A 29 43.91 23.90 -30.44
C GLY A 29 44.64 23.18 -29.30
N ALA A 30 45.69 22.43 -29.63
CA ALA A 30 46.60 21.81 -28.67
C ALA A 30 47.66 22.82 -28.19
N THR A 31 47.96 22.85 -26.90
CA THR A 31 49.29 23.17 -26.34
C THR A 31 49.43 22.51 -24.96
N ASP A 32 50.54 21.80 -24.77
CA ASP A 32 50.96 21.13 -23.55
C ASP A 32 51.28 22.12 -22.40
N GLY A 33 50.96 21.73 -21.17
CA GLY A 33 51.36 22.44 -19.95
C GLY A 33 51.02 21.65 -18.69
N SER A 34 52.03 21.03 -18.09
CA SER A 34 51.96 20.27 -16.84
C SER A 34 51.42 21.14 -15.68
N GLY A 35 50.36 20.70 -15.02
CA GLY A 35 49.67 21.38 -13.91
C GLY A 35 48.52 20.53 -13.36
N PRO A 36 48.10 20.73 -12.10
CA PRO A 36 47.83 19.68 -11.12
C PRO A 36 46.61 18.81 -11.41
N THR A 37 46.65 17.58 -10.91
CA THR A 37 45.59 16.56 -10.87
C THR A 37 44.19 17.18 -10.70
N PRO A 38 43.20 16.87 -11.56
CA PRO A 38 41.88 17.48 -11.48
C PRO A 38 41.10 16.88 -10.30
N SER A 39 41.15 17.55 -9.15
CA SER A 39 40.21 17.32 -8.04
C SER A 39 38.87 18.04 -8.23
N THR A 40 38.61 18.57 -9.43
CA THR A 40 37.49 19.47 -9.76
C THR A 40 36.20 18.75 -10.14
N THR A 41 36.23 17.46 -10.48
CA THR A 41 35.01 16.70 -10.82
C THR A 41 34.13 16.45 -9.58
N HIS A 42 34.75 16.32 -8.40
CA HIS A 42 34.06 15.89 -7.18
C HIS A 42 33.18 16.96 -6.53
N LYS A 43 33.50 18.23 -6.73
CA LYS A 43 32.71 19.34 -6.16
C LYS A 43 31.49 19.69 -7.03
N VAL A 44 31.61 19.51 -8.35
CA VAL A 44 30.58 19.85 -9.34
C VAL A 44 29.43 18.83 -9.32
N ASP A 45 29.71 17.55 -9.10
CA ASP A 45 28.69 16.48 -9.07
C ASP A 45 27.76 16.58 -7.86
N LEU A 46 28.29 16.93 -6.68
CA LEU A 46 27.46 17.15 -5.49
C LEU A 46 26.66 18.45 -5.56
N SER A 47 27.13 19.49 -6.28
CA SER A 47 26.36 20.72 -6.49
C SER A 47 25.17 20.53 -7.43
N ASN A 48 25.30 19.71 -8.48
CA ASN A 48 24.18 19.33 -9.35
C ASN A 48 23.16 18.50 -8.57
N LEU A 49 23.64 17.56 -7.75
CA LEU A 49 22.80 16.77 -6.86
C LEU A 49 22.06 17.61 -5.83
N ALA A 50 22.76 18.54 -5.18
CA ALA A 50 22.19 19.44 -4.18
C ALA A 50 21.11 20.38 -4.75
N SER A 51 21.18 20.69 -6.05
CA SER A 51 20.19 21.54 -6.73
C SER A 51 18.97 20.76 -7.23
N ALA A 52 19.14 19.47 -7.56
CA ALA A 52 18.08 18.61 -8.06
C ALA A 52 17.23 17.99 -6.93
N LEU A 53 17.86 17.64 -5.80
CA LEU A 53 17.18 17.04 -4.66
C LEU A 53 16.21 18.01 -3.99
N LYS A 54 14.95 17.62 -3.91
CA LYS A 54 13.87 18.43 -3.32
C LYS A 54 12.93 17.55 -2.49
N GLY A 55 12.22 18.19 -1.56
CA GLY A 55 11.17 17.54 -0.75
C GLY A 55 11.60 16.22 -0.13
N ASP A 56 10.84 15.17 -0.44
CA ASP A 56 11.03 13.80 0.06
C ASP A 56 12.43 13.22 -0.21
N ALA A 57 12.97 13.46 -1.41
CA ALA A 57 14.29 12.96 -1.78
C ALA A 57 15.40 13.68 -1.02
N LEU A 58 15.25 14.98 -0.79
CA LEU A 58 16.20 15.76 0.00
C LEU A 58 16.18 15.32 1.48
N ASP A 59 14.99 15.12 2.06
CA ASP A 59 14.85 14.64 3.43
C ASP A 59 15.49 13.25 3.61
N LEU A 60 15.19 12.32 2.69
CA LEU A 60 15.83 11.01 2.70
C LEU A 60 17.35 11.13 2.55
N PHE A 61 17.83 11.88 1.57
CA PHE A 61 19.27 12.01 1.28
C PHE A 61 20.05 12.63 2.44
N THR A 62 19.52 13.66 3.09
CA THR A 62 20.20 14.36 4.20
C THR A 62 20.32 13.51 5.46
N ASN A 63 19.39 12.57 5.68
CA ASN A 63 19.43 11.62 6.79
C ASN A 63 20.34 10.40 6.54
N LEU A 64 20.90 10.26 5.33
CA LEU A 64 21.84 9.17 5.01
C LEU A 64 23.27 9.46 5.49
N PRO A 65 24.02 8.41 5.88
CA PRO A 65 25.44 8.55 6.16
C PRO A 65 26.21 9.02 4.92
N ALA A 66 27.40 9.60 5.13
CA ALA A 66 28.21 10.15 4.05
C ALA A 66 28.54 9.11 2.97
N ASP A 67 28.81 7.86 3.35
CA ASP A 67 29.18 6.79 2.43
C ASP A 67 28.03 6.41 1.48
N ASP A 68 26.80 6.37 1.98
CA ASP A 68 25.61 6.15 1.15
C ASP A 68 25.39 7.34 0.21
N ARG A 69 25.49 8.57 0.73
CA ARG A 69 25.36 9.78 -0.10
C ARG A 69 26.40 9.83 -1.22
N MET A 70 27.64 9.43 -0.94
CA MET A 70 28.69 9.32 -1.95
C MET A 70 28.39 8.23 -2.98
N SER A 71 27.88 7.07 -2.53
CA SER A 71 27.53 5.97 -3.42
C SER A 71 26.38 6.33 -4.36
N LEU A 72 25.38 7.06 -3.86
CA LEU A 72 24.32 7.64 -4.68
C LEU A 72 24.86 8.68 -5.66
N GLY A 73 25.79 9.53 -5.21
CA GLY A 73 26.49 10.50 -6.07
C GLY A 73 27.26 9.82 -7.21
N LYS A 74 27.82 8.62 -6.99
CA LYS A 74 28.54 7.86 -8.03
C LYS A 74 27.64 7.43 -9.20
N PHE A 75 26.37 7.13 -8.96
CA PHE A 75 25.42 6.85 -10.04
C PHE A 75 25.17 8.09 -10.90
N VAL A 76 25.20 9.28 -10.30
CA VAL A 76 25.03 10.54 -11.02
C VAL A 76 26.29 10.92 -11.79
N SER A 77 27.46 10.87 -11.15
CA SER A 77 28.74 11.20 -11.80
C SER A 77 29.09 10.24 -12.94
N SER A 78 28.64 8.97 -12.86
CA SER A 78 28.85 7.99 -13.92
C SER A 78 27.85 8.10 -15.08
N GLY A 79 26.83 8.95 -14.96
CA GLY A 79 25.74 9.07 -15.93
C GLY A 79 24.75 7.91 -15.92
N ALA A 80 24.88 6.97 -14.97
CA ALA A 80 23.90 5.89 -14.80
C ALA A 80 22.52 6.43 -14.42
N LEU A 81 22.49 7.51 -13.64
CA LEU A 81 21.30 8.32 -13.36
C LEU A 81 21.61 9.80 -13.59
N SER A 82 20.62 10.57 -14.05
CA SER A 82 20.66 12.02 -13.89
C SER A 82 20.30 12.41 -12.45
N ALA A 83 20.65 13.64 -12.05
CA ALA A 83 20.33 14.13 -10.70
C ALA A 83 18.80 14.19 -10.46
N ASP A 84 18.02 14.52 -11.49
CA ASP A 84 16.55 14.50 -11.44
C ASP A 84 16.01 13.07 -11.35
N GLU A 85 16.59 12.11 -12.07
CA GLU A 85 16.21 10.70 -11.92
C GLU A 85 16.53 10.17 -10.52
N LEU A 86 17.64 10.60 -9.89
CA LEU A 86 17.89 10.22 -8.51
C LEU A 86 16.86 10.84 -7.57
N ASN A 87 16.51 12.13 -7.73
CA ASN A 87 15.44 12.76 -6.97
C ASN A 87 14.12 11.98 -7.08
N ASP A 88 13.75 11.62 -8.30
CA ASP A 88 12.52 10.91 -8.60
C ASP A 88 12.55 9.47 -8.05
N ALA A 89 13.69 8.79 -8.11
CA ALA A 89 13.88 7.46 -7.56
C ALA A 89 13.78 7.44 -6.02
N LEU A 90 14.43 8.38 -5.34
CA LEU A 90 14.38 8.52 -3.89
C LEU A 90 12.96 8.88 -3.41
N SER A 91 12.27 9.77 -4.13
CA SER A 91 10.87 10.12 -3.86
C SER A 91 9.97 8.90 -4.03
N SER A 92 10.15 8.14 -5.09
CA SER A 92 9.42 6.88 -5.35
C SER A 92 9.62 5.87 -4.21
N ALA A 93 10.86 5.68 -3.78
CA ALA A 93 11.21 4.79 -2.67
C ALA A 93 10.50 5.21 -1.37
N LEU A 94 10.54 6.51 -1.02
CA LEU A 94 9.92 7.01 0.20
C LEU A 94 8.39 6.89 0.16
N LYS A 95 7.74 7.25 -0.96
CA LYS A 95 6.30 7.09 -1.16
C LYS A 95 5.85 5.63 -1.07
N SER A 96 6.60 4.71 -1.68
CA SER A 96 6.37 3.27 -1.56
C SER A 96 6.54 2.78 -0.12
N GLY A 97 7.60 3.23 0.56
CA GLY A 97 7.84 2.95 1.98
C GLY A 97 6.69 3.41 2.87
N ARG A 98 6.18 4.64 2.68
CA ARG A 98 5.04 5.20 3.43
C ARG A 98 3.79 4.37 3.25
N LYS A 99 3.48 3.96 2.01
CA LYS A 99 2.32 3.12 1.69
C LYS A 99 2.43 1.76 2.37
N LYS A 100 3.61 1.13 2.33
CA LYS A 100 3.88 -0.12 3.03
C LYS A 100 3.71 0.04 4.54
N ALA A 101 4.30 1.10 5.12
CA ALA A 101 4.20 1.39 6.55
C ALA A 101 2.75 1.65 6.99
N PHE A 102 1.98 2.40 6.21
CA PHE A 102 0.57 2.66 6.46
C PHE A 102 -0.24 1.36 6.57
N TRP A 103 -0.14 0.48 5.56
CA TRP A 103 -0.87 -0.79 5.57
C TRP A 103 -0.35 -1.76 6.62
N GLN A 104 0.94 -1.68 6.97
CA GLN A 104 1.50 -2.43 8.08
C GLN A 104 0.88 -1.98 9.42
N THR A 105 0.77 -0.68 9.67
CA THR A 105 0.06 -0.16 10.86
C THR A 105 -1.40 -0.61 10.89
N ALA A 106 -2.11 -0.53 9.77
CA ALA A 106 -3.49 -1.02 9.68
C ALA A 106 -3.59 -2.52 10.00
N LYS A 107 -2.63 -3.32 9.52
CA LYS A 107 -2.55 -4.76 9.80
C LYS A 107 -2.25 -5.03 11.27
N GLU A 108 -1.27 -4.35 11.84
CA GLU A 108 -0.90 -4.48 13.26
C GLU A 108 -2.07 -4.11 14.18
N ASP A 109 -2.82 -3.05 13.87
CA ASP A 109 -4.03 -2.68 14.62
C ASP A 109 -5.15 -3.71 14.47
N ALA A 110 -5.32 -4.29 13.28
CA ALA A 110 -6.28 -5.38 13.05
C ALA A 110 -5.88 -6.67 13.79
N GLU A 111 -4.58 -6.97 13.87
CA GLU A 111 -4.05 -8.12 14.62
C GLU A 111 -4.11 -7.90 16.13
N ALA A 112 -3.84 -6.68 16.61
CA ALA A 112 -4.02 -6.31 18.02
C ALA A 112 -5.50 -6.33 18.44
N GLY A 113 -6.42 -5.98 17.52
CA GLY A 113 -7.86 -6.16 17.70
C GLY A 113 -8.33 -7.62 17.63
N ARG A 114 -7.46 -8.54 17.20
CA ARG A 114 -7.71 -9.98 17.15
C ARG A 114 -7.43 -10.58 18.54
N SER A 115 -8.34 -10.35 19.48
CA SER A 115 -8.25 -11.01 20.78
C SER A 115 -8.53 -12.52 20.65
N PRO A 116 -8.16 -13.35 21.64
CA PRO A 116 -8.68 -14.71 21.77
C PRO A 116 -10.20 -14.78 21.64
N ASP A 117 -10.90 -13.73 22.09
CA ASP A 117 -12.35 -13.60 21.91
C ASP A 117 -12.75 -13.44 20.44
N GLY A 118 -11.92 -12.83 19.58
CA GLY A 118 -12.17 -12.75 18.13
C GLY A 118 -12.13 -14.12 17.44
N ALA A 119 -11.23 -15.01 17.86
CA ALA A 119 -11.19 -16.40 17.39
C ALA A 119 -12.38 -17.22 17.93
N ALA A 120 -12.72 -17.03 19.22
CA ALA A 120 -13.93 -17.60 19.81
C ALA A 120 -15.20 -17.11 19.11
N ARG A 121 -15.26 -15.82 18.75
CA ARG A 121 -16.37 -15.19 18.01
C ARG A 121 -16.52 -15.78 16.61
N GLN A 122 -15.43 -16.06 15.90
CA GLN A 122 -15.48 -16.79 14.64
C GLN A 122 -16.02 -18.22 14.81
N GLN A 123 -15.61 -18.93 15.86
CA GLN A 123 -16.14 -20.27 16.15
C GLN A 123 -17.63 -20.21 16.51
N SER A 124 -18.06 -19.23 17.29
CA SER A 124 -19.46 -19.02 17.64
C SER A 124 -20.31 -18.62 16.43
N MET A 125 -19.79 -17.77 15.53
CA MET A 125 -20.47 -17.46 14.26
C MET A 125 -20.64 -18.70 13.40
N LYS A 126 -19.61 -19.55 13.31
CA LYS A 126 -19.70 -20.82 12.61
C LYS A 126 -20.74 -21.75 13.23
N ALA A 127 -20.77 -21.87 14.56
CA ALA A 127 -21.77 -22.68 15.26
C ALA A 127 -23.21 -22.17 15.04
N ILE A 128 -23.41 -20.85 14.97
CA ILE A 128 -24.72 -20.25 14.62
C ILE A 128 -25.10 -20.58 13.18
N SER A 129 -24.17 -20.48 12.23
CA SER A 129 -24.41 -20.88 10.83
C SER A 129 -24.74 -22.36 10.69
N ASP A 130 -23.98 -23.24 11.34
CA ASP A 130 -24.22 -24.68 11.33
C ASP A 130 -25.59 -25.02 11.96
N ARG A 131 -25.97 -24.32 13.03
CA ARG A 131 -27.30 -24.44 13.65
C ARG A 131 -28.41 -23.96 12.72
N MET A 132 -28.22 -22.85 12.04
CA MET A 132 -29.19 -22.29 11.09
C MET A 132 -29.44 -23.28 9.94
N GLU A 133 -28.37 -23.84 9.37
CA GLU A 133 -28.45 -24.85 8.31
C GLU A 133 -29.16 -26.13 8.81
N SER A 134 -28.84 -26.59 10.03
CA SER A 134 -29.49 -27.74 10.65
C SER A 134 -30.97 -27.52 10.97
N GLU A 135 -31.35 -26.34 11.48
CA GLU A 135 -32.75 -26.00 11.75
C GLU A 135 -33.56 -25.85 10.45
N LEU A 136 -32.95 -25.31 9.39
CA LEU A 136 -33.57 -25.24 8.06
C LEU A 136 -33.77 -26.65 7.46
N GLU A 137 -32.77 -27.52 7.52
CA GLU A 137 -32.83 -28.87 6.94
C GLU A 137 -33.80 -29.78 7.70
N SER A 138 -33.73 -29.80 9.03
CA SER A 138 -34.64 -30.59 9.88
C SER A 138 -36.11 -30.18 9.72
N ARG A 139 -36.40 -28.89 9.50
CA ARG A 139 -37.77 -28.41 9.30
C ARG A 139 -38.25 -28.56 7.86
N ARG A 140 -37.34 -28.55 6.88
CA ARG A 140 -37.66 -28.99 5.53
C ARG A 140 -38.18 -30.43 5.59
N ALA A 141 -37.50 -31.32 6.30
CA ALA A 141 -37.98 -32.69 6.52
C ALA A 141 -39.33 -32.76 7.25
N ALA A 142 -39.56 -31.93 8.28
CA ALA A 142 -40.82 -31.91 9.04
C ALA A 142 -42.02 -31.34 8.25
N MET A 143 -41.80 -30.33 7.38
CA MET A 143 -42.87 -29.76 6.54
C MET A 143 -43.38 -30.76 5.50
N TYR A 144 -42.53 -31.68 5.03
CA TYR A 144 -42.90 -32.76 4.11
C TYR A 144 -43.32 -34.06 4.82
N ALA A 145 -43.43 -34.06 6.16
CA ALA A 145 -43.88 -35.22 6.90
C ALA A 145 -45.38 -35.53 6.61
N PRO A 146 -45.73 -36.79 6.32
CA PRO A 146 -47.13 -37.17 6.08
C PRO A 146 -47.99 -36.98 7.34
N GLY A 147 -49.18 -36.39 7.19
CA GLY A 147 -50.19 -36.32 8.26
C GLY A 147 -50.21 -35.04 9.11
N MET A 148 -49.39 -34.02 8.79
CA MET A 148 -49.38 -32.75 9.54
C MET A 148 -50.56 -31.84 9.15
N SER A 149 -51.28 -31.31 10.13
CA SER A 149 -52.42 -30.43 9.87
C SER A 149 -51.97 -29.04 9.38
N PRO A 150 -52.82 -28.31 8.63
CA PRO A 150 -52.51 -26.94 8.20
C PRO A 150 -52.27 -25.96 9.35
N GLN A 151 -52.97 -26.11 10.49
CA GLN A 151 -52.75 -25.28 11.68
C GLN A 151 -51.39 -25.55 12.34
N ASP A 152 -50.99 -26.81 12.44
CA ASP A 152 -49.69 -27.18 13.03
C ASP A 152 -48.52 -26.67 12.18
N ARG A 153 -48.69 -26.67 10.85
CA ARG A 153 -47.73 -26.03 9.93
C ARG A 153 -47.59 -24.54 10.17
N LEU A 154 -48.69 -23.84 10.41
CA LEU A 154 -48.71 -22.38 10.60
C LEU A 154 -48.08 -21.98 11.94
N ALA A 155 -48.35 -22.74 13.01
CA ALA A 155 -47.69 -22.58 14.30
C ALA A 155 -46.17 -22.83 14.19
N ALA A 156 -45.76 -23.87 13.46
CA ALA A 156 -44.35 -24.16 13.22
C ALA A 156 -43.61 -23.05 12.44
N LEU A 157 -44.29 -22.41 11.47
CA LEU A 157 -43.75 -21.26 10.73
C LEU A 157 -43.62 -20.00 11.60
N SER A 158 -44.60 -19.72 12.47
CA SER A 158 -44.51 -18.59 13.39
C SER A 158 -43.34 -18.74 14.38
N LYS A 159 -43.13 -19.96 14.89
CA LYS A 159 -42.00 -20.28 15.76
C LYS A 159 -40.67 -20.20 15.00
N LEU A 160 -40.63 -20.64 13.74
CA LEU A 160 -39.46 -20.50 12.87
C LEU A 160 -39.06 -19.03 12.68
N SER A 161 -40.03 -18.15 12.44
CA SER A 161 -39.78 -16.72 12.30
C SER A 161 -39.14 -16.13 13.56
N ALA A 162 -39.55 -16.57 14.75
CA ALA A 162 -38.96 -16.12 16.01
C ALA A 162 -37.55 -16.69 16.20
N ASP A 163 -37.36 -17.99 15.97
CA ASP A 163 -36.06 -18.66 16.12
C ASP A 163 -35.00 -18.09 15.15
N LEU A 164 -35.39 -17.82 13.88
CA LEU A 164 -34.52 -17.17 12.90
C LEU A 164 -34.17 -15.74 13.29
N LYS A 165 -35.13 -15.01 13.88
CA LYS A 165 -34.88 -13.65 14.35
C LYS A 165 -33.91 -13.62 15.52
N ASP A 166 -34.07 -14.50 16.51
CA ASP A 166 -33.13 -14.62 17.63
C ASP A 166 -31.73 -15.04 17.18
N MET A 167 -31.63 -15.95 16.19
CA MET A 167 -30.36 -16.33 15.58
C MET A 167 -29.71 -15.19 14.80
N GLN A 168 -30.50 -14.40 14.08
CA GLN A 168 -30.02 -13.22 13.36
C GLN A 168 -29.54 -12.14 14.34
N ASP A 169 -30.31 -11.84 15.39
CA ASP A 169 -29.95 -10.85 16.41
C ASP A 169 -28.66 -11.27 17.16
N SER A 170 -28.49 -12.58 17.40
CA SER A 170 -27.24 -13.16 17.94
C SER A 170 -26.07 -13.04 16.96
N TRP A 171 -26.31 -13.29 15.67
CA TRP A 171 -25.30 -13.14 14.61
C TRP A 171 -24.87 -11.68 14.47
N ASP A 172 -25.80 -10.73 14.54
CA ASP A 172 -25.54 -9.29 14.45
C ASP A 172 -24.68 -8.81 15.64
N GLN A 173 -25.00 -9.24 16.88
CA GLN A 173 -24.15 -8.97 18.06
C GLN A 173 -22.74 -9.58 17.94
N LEU A 174 -22.63 -10.80 17.40
CA LEU A 174 -21.35 -11.45 17.19
C LEU A 174 -20.56 -10.87 16.02
N ALA A 175 -21.21 -10.41 14.96
CA ALA A 175 -20.57 -9.73 13.85
C ALA A 175 -20.08 -8.32 14.24
N GLY A 176 -20.44 -7.84 15.44
CA GLY A 176 -20.09 -6.53 15.92
C GLY A 176 -20.88 -5.42 15.21
N ILE A 177 -22.07 -5.73 14.71
CA ILE A 177 -23.01 -4.73 14.21
C ILE A 177 -23.36 -3.80 15.37
N GLY A 178 -23.26 -2.49 15.14
CA GLY A 178 -23.40 -1.46 16.16
C GLY A 178 -22.12 -1.16 16.96
N MET A 179 -21.01 -1.89 16.75
CA MET A 179 -19.72 -1.59 17.39
C MET A 179 -18.87 -0.64 16.53
N PRO A 180 -18.14 0.31 17.15
CA PRO A 180 -17.22 1.17 16.43
C PRO A 180 -16.05 0.37 15.87
N MET A 181 -15.84 0.47 14.56
CA MET A 181 -14.69 -0.09 13.84
C MET A 181 -13.77 1.03 13.37
N LYS A 182 -12.47 0.77 13.43
CA LYS A 182 -11.44 1.64 12.84
C LYS A 182 -11.32 1.32 11.35
N ALA A 183 -11.73 2.25 10.49
CA ALA A 183 -11.47 2.18 9.06
C ALA A 183 -10.18 2.93 8.72
N TYR A 184 -9.32 2.29 7.93
CA TYR A 184 -8.08 2.87 7.42
C TYR A 184 -8.28 3.27 5.98
N THR A 185 -8.10 4.56 5.68
CA THR A 185 -8.35 5.12 4.34
C THR A 185 -7.15 5.93 3.86
N LEU A 186 -6.63 5.51 2.71
CA LEU A 186 -5.67 6.26 1.91
C LEU A 186 -6.43 6.99 0.81
N LYS A 187 -6.33 8.32 0.75
CA LYS A 187 -6.94 9.10 -0.33
C LYS A 187 -6.32 8.66 -1.67
N GLY A 188 -7.16 8.21 -2.60
CA GLY A 188 -6.70 7.83 -3.93
C GLY A 188 -6.03 9.03 -4.62
N GLY A 189 -4.83 8.83 -5.16
CA GLY A 189 -4.08 9.89 -5.83
C GLY A 189 -3.35 10.86 -4.89
N ASP A 190 -3.27 10.59 -3.59
CA ASP A 190 -2.46 11.40 -2.67
C ASP A 190 -0.97 11.33 -3.04
N GLU A 191 -0.42 12.44 -3.57
CA GLU A 191 0.95 12.52 -4.06
C GLU A 191 2.00 12.20 -2.99
N ARG A 192 1.63 12.25 -1.69
CA ARG A 192 2.50 11.88 -0.56
C ARG A 192 2.75 10.37 -0.48
N PHE A 193 1.90 9.56 -1.13
CA PHE A 193 1.94 8.08 -1.12
C PHE A 193 2.02 7.45 -2.53
N PHE A 194 1.58 8.16 -3.56
CA PHE A 194 1.55 7.64 -4.93
C PHE A 194 2.62 8.31 -5.77
N ALA A 195 3.60 7.51 -6.18
CA ALA A 195 4.64 7.94 -7.10
C ALA A 195 4.05 8.13 -8.51
N THR A 196 4.46 9.22 -9.18
CA THR A 196 4.15 9.48 -10.59
C THR A 196 4.79 8.41 -11.49
N SER A 197 4.35 8.30 -12.75
CA SER A 197 4.96 7.37 -13.71
C SER A 197 6.47 7.62 -13.90
N LYS A 198 6.90 8.88 -13.83
CA LYS A 198 8.32 9.27 -13.92
C LYS A 198 9.11 8.77 -12.71
N GLU A 199 8.58 8.98 -11.50
CA GLU A 199 9.17 8.48 -10.26
C GLU A 199 9.23 6.95 -10.21
N GLN A 200 8.20 6.27 -10.71
CA GLN A 200 8.21 4.80 -10.78
C GLN A 200 9.29 4.29 -11.75
N ALA A 201 9.41 4.89 -12.94
CA ALA A 201 10.43 4.51 -13.91
C ALA A 201 11.86 4.76 -13.36
N ALA A 202 12.09 5.92 -12.74
CA ALA A 202 13.36 6.23 -12.12
C ALA A 202 13.68 5.30 -10.94
N GLY A 203 12.68 4.97 -10.11
CA GLY A 203 12.79 4.01 -9.02
C GLY A 203 13.15 2.61 -9.50
N GLN A 204 12.53 2.14 -10.60
CA GLN A 204 12.88 0.85 -11.21
C GLN A 204 14.33 0.86 -11.72
N LYS A 205 14.71 1.90 -12.47
CA LYS A 205 16.08 2.07 -12.96
C LYS A 205 17.11 2.06 -11.81
N PHE A 206 16.81 2.75 -10.71
CA PHE A 206 17.64 2.77 -9.52
C PHE A 206 17.76 1.39 -8.85
N ALA A 207 16.66 0.62 -8.79
CA ALA A 207 16.68 -0.75 -8.29
C ALA A 207 17.50 -1.68 -9.20
N ASP A 208 17.40 -1.51 -10.52
CA ASP A 208 18.17 -2.29 -11.52
C ASP A 208 19.68 -2.03 -11.43
N LEU A 209 20.08 -0.84 -10.97
CA LEU A 209 21.48 -0.51 -10.67
C LEU A 209 22.02 -1.21 -9.41
N GLY A 210 21.17 -1.90 -8.66
CA GLY A 210 21.58 -2.78 -7.57
C GLY A 210 22.08 -2.05 -6.33
N PHE A 211 21.66 -0.81 -6.09
CA PHE A 211 22.01 -0.11 -4.86
C PHE A 211 21.43 -0.83 -3.64
N GLN A 212 22.30 -1.26 -2.73
CA GLN A 212 21.92 -1.92 -1.49
C GLN A 212 22.68 -1.27 -0.34
N SER A 213 21.95 -0.83 0.67
CA SER A 213 22.54 -0.28 1.88
C SER A 213 21.60 -0.46 3.07
N GLY A 214 22.10 -1.11 4.13
CA GLY A 214 21.33 -1.32 5.35
C GLY A 214 20.99 0.00 6.06
N SER A 215 21.85 1.03 5.96
CA SER A 215 21.55 2.36 6.47
C SER A 215 20.51 3.07 5.63
N PHE A 216 20.54 2.91 4.31
CA PHE A 216 19.48 3.39 3.43
C PHE A 216 18.12 2.80 3.80
N ASP A 217 18.02 1.47 3.90
CA ASP A 217 16.78 0.78 4.26
C ASP A 217 16.26 1.22 5.64
N LYS A 218 17.17 1.40 6.60
CA LYS A 218 16.83 1.85 7.95
C LYS A 218 16.28 3.28 7.97
N VAL A 219 16.95 4.22 7.29
CA VAL A 219 16.50 5.61 7.22
C VAL A 219 15.18 5.70 6.47
N LEU A 220 15.07 5.04 5.32
CA LEU A 220 13.85 4.94 4.54
C LEU A 220 12.69 4.42 5.39
N SER A 221 12.88 3.31 6.10
CA SER A 221 11.87 2.72 6.97
C SER A 221 11.47 3.66 8.11
N THR A 222 12.44 4.35 8.72
CA THR A 222 12.20 5.26 9.85
C THR A 222 11.36 6.46 9.42
N LEU A 223 11.75 7.14 8.34
CA LEU A 223 11.02 8.28 7.80
C LEU A 223 9.63 7.87 7.31
N ALA A 224 9.53 6.75 6.60
CA ALA A 224 8.25 6.21 6.13
C ALA A 224 7.29 5.88 7.27
N LYS A 225 7.78 5.21 8.33
CA LYS A 225 6.98 4.86 9.51
C LYS A 225 6.52 6.10 10.27
N GLY A 226 7.42 7.03 10.55
CA GLY A 226 7.08 8.27 11.25
C GLY A 226 6.01 9.06 10.50
N PHE A 227 6.14 9.17 9.18
CA PHE A 227 5.12 9.82 8.34
C PHE A 227 3.79 9.07 8.36
N ALA A 228 3.81 7.75 8.14
CA ALA A 228 2.58 6.94 8.08
C ALA A 228 1.81 6.96 9.40
N GLN A 229 2.51 6.89 10.55
CA GLN A 229 1.89 6.98 11.87
C GLN A 229 1.23 8.34 12.09
N LYS A 230 1.93 9.42 11.73
CA LYS A 230 1.37 10.77 11.80
C LYS A 230 0.12 10.89 10.90
N TYR A 231 0.21 10.43 9.65
CA TYR A 231 -0.92 10.44 8.73
C TYR A 231 -2.12 9.64 9.28
N VAL A 232 -1.89 8.44 9.82
CA VAL A 232 -2.96 7.63 10.46
C VAL A 232 -3.63 8.39 11.61
N SER A 233 -2.86 9.09 12.44
CA SER A 233 -3.40 9.84 13.57
C SER A 233 -4.20 11.10 13.18
N GLU A 234 -3.86 11.72 12.04
CA GLU A 234 -4.44 12.99 11.61
C GLU A 234 -5.54 12.85 10.56
N GLU A 235 -5.36 11.95 9.58
CA GLU A 235 -6.20 11.88 8.36
C GLU A 235 -6.58 10.45 7.94
N GLY A 236 -5.77 9.45 8.31
CA GLY A 236 -5.79 8.11 7.73
C GLY A 236 -6.68 7.11 8.44
N LYS A 237 -7.42 7.55 9.46
CA LYS A 237 -8.30 6.71 10.26
C LYS A 237 -9.64 7.40 10.50
N THR A 238 -10.73 6.66 10.29
CA THR A 238 -12.08 7.07 10.70
C THR A 238 -12.71 5.98 11.56
N GLU A 239 -13.56 6.39 12.50
CA GLU A 239 -14.38 5.46 13.26
C GLU A 239 -15.73 5.33 12.56
N ILE A 240 -16.08 4.10 12.16
CA ILE A 240 -17.33 3.79 11.50
C ILE A 240 -18.11 2.76 12.32
N THR A 241 -19.42 2.93 12.40
CA THR A 241 -20.33 1.94 12.99
C THR A 241 -21.19 1.35 11.88
N ILE A 242 -21.24 0.03 11.77
CA ILE A 242 -22.09 -0.65 10.79
C ILE A 242 -23.41 -1.01 11.46
N GLY A 243 -24.54 -0.57 10.89
CA GLY A 243 -25.89 -0.84 11.41
C GLY A 243 -26.31 0.08 12.56
N PRO A 244 -27.59 0.01 13.00
CA PRO A 244 -28.07 0.77 14.15
C PRO A 244 -27.31 0.35 15.41
N ALA A 245 -26.95 1.33 16.26
CA ALA A 245 -26.38 1.04 17.56
C ALA A 245 -27.37 0.17 18.36
N ILE A 246 -26.93 -1.01 18.79
CA ILE A 246 -27.72 -1.87 19.68
C ILE A 246 -27.76 -1.14 21.03
N ARG A 247 -28.95 -0.70 21.44
CA ARG A 247 -29.20 -0.02 22.72
C ARG A 247 -29.19 -1.00 23.89
#